data_AF-A0A498I646-F1
#
_entry.id   AF-A0A498I646-F1
#
_cell.length_a   1.000
_cell.length_b   1.000
_cell.length_c   1.000
_cell.angle_alpha   90.00
_cell.angle_beta   90.00
_cell.angle_gamma   90.00
#
_symmetry.space_group_name_H-M   'P 1'
#
loop_
_entity.id
_entity.type
_entity.pdbx_description
1 polymer ?
#
loop_
_entity_poly.entity_id
_entity_poly.type
_entity_poly.pdbx_seq_one_letter_code
_entity_poly.pdbx_strand_id
1 'polypeptide(L)'
;MNEPEHINEDEDEDEVETISPSIARRSGSSSTRKRKRAANDNDLAMAFKEMISESVDKLGGVLQATFGNGPQPKIASELPKMNLSTDDQIKALNILFEKPQNERTFLTLDGPMKKDFLLMLLGQSKRN
;
A
#
# COMPACT_ATOMS: atom_id res chain seq x y z
N MET A 1 9.73 -62.07 -16.89
CA MET A 1 11.16 -62.39 -16.85
C MET A 1 11.92 -61.14 -17.25
N ASN A 2 12.63 -60.54 -16.28
CA ASN A 2 14.05 -60.17 -16.35
C ASN A 2 14.29 -58.97 -15.43
N GLU A 3 15.01 -59.25 -14.35
CA GLU A 3 15.69 -58.28 -13.47
C GLU A 3 16.83 -57.59 -14.25
N PRO A 4 17.44 -56.55 -13.66
CA PRO A 4 18.88 -56.70 -13.50
C PRO A 4 19.42 -56.28 -12.13
N GLU A 5 20.49 -56.99 -11.81
CA GLU A 5 21.34 -56.99 -10.62
C GLU A 5 22.25 -55.74 -10.53
N HIS A 6 22.79 -55.52 -9.33
CA HIS A 6 24.01 -54.74 -9.06
C HIS A 6 25.20 -55.30 -9.90
N ILE A 7 26.35 -54.65 -10.12
CA ILE A 7 27.46 -54.31 -9.21
C ILE A 7 28.51 -53.48 -10.02
N ASN A 8 29.38 -52.76 -9.30
CA ASN A 8 30.44 -51.79 -9.64
C ASN A 8 31.60 -52.30 -10.54
N GLU A 9 32.41 -51.34 -11.04
CA GLU A 9 33.90 -51.26 -11.10
C GLU A 9 34.26 -50.04 -12.01
N ASP A 10 34.91 -48.96 -11.52
CA ASP A 10 36.37 -48.69 -11.50
C ASP A 10 37.01 -49.07 -12.87
N GLU A 11 37.59 -48.23 -13.74
CA GLU A 11 38.62 -47.17 -13.72
C GLU A 11 38.38 -46.31 -15.00
N ASP A 12 38.82 -45.05 -15.13
CA ASP A 12 40.10 -44.73 -15.78
C ASP A 12 40.43 -43.24 -15.60
N GLU A 13 41.59 -43.01 -14.98
CA GLU A 13 42.68 -42.15 -15.45
C GLU A 13 42.38 -40.68 -15.86
N ASP A 14 42.61 -39.76 -14.91
CA ASP A 14 43.21 -38.45 -15.26
C ASP A 14 44.43 -38.22 -14.36
N GLU A 15 45.61 -38.57 -14.88
CA GLU A 15 46.90 -38.14 -14.36
C GLU A 15 47.00 -36.61 -14.43
N VAL A 16 47.15 -35.95 -13.29
CA VAL A 16 47.93 -34.71 -13.22
C VAL A 16 48.69 -34.63 -11.90
N GLU A 17 50.01 -34.66 -12.07
CA GLU A 17 51.04 -34.66 -11.05
C GLU A 17 50.86 -33.58 -9.98
N THR A 18 51.10 -34.01 -8.74
CA THR A 18 51.02 -33.21 -7.53
C THR A 18 52.12 -32.14 -7.48
N ILE A 19 51.81 -30.89 -7.85
CA ILE A 19 52.66 -29.76 -7.47
C ILE A 19 52.27 -29.34 -6.06
N SER A 20 52.99 -29.85 -5.06
CA SER A 20 52.87 -29.41 -3.67
C SER A 20 53.45 -28.00 -3.51
N PRO A 21 52.68 -26.97 -3.13
CA PRO A 21 53.23 -25.81 -2.47
C PRO A 21 53.32 -26.16 -0.99
N SER A 22 54.55 -26.27 -0.51
CA SER A 22 54.91 -26.39 0.89
C SER A 22 54.16 -25.36 1.75
N ILE A 23 53.17 -25.83 2.50
CA ILE A 23 52.43 -25.00 3.46
C ILE A 23 53.40 -24.63 4.58
N ALA A 24 53.93 -23.41 4.52
CA ALA A 24 54.58 -22.78 5.66
C ALA A 24 53.57 -22.72 6.81
N ARG A 25 53.72 -23.62 7.79
CA ARG A 25 53.00 -23.60 9.06
C ARG A 25 53.42 -22.34 9.84
N ARG A 26 52.79 -21.21 9.55
CA ARG A 26 52.74 -20.08 10.49
C ARG A 26 51.64 -20.38 11.49
N SER A 27 52.03 -20.76 12.69
CA SER A 27 51.21 -20.75 13.90
C SER A 27 50.77 -19.31 14.21
N GLY A 28 49.76 -18.85 13.50
CA GLY A 28 48.97 -17.69 13.91
C GLY A 28 47.81 -18.19 14.73
N SER A 29 47.85 -17.98 16.05
CA SER A 29 46.67 -18.14 16.90
C SER A 29 45.62 -17.12 16.48
N SER A 30 44.86 -17.45 15.44
CA SER A 30 43.73 -16.65 14.97
C SER A 30 42.59 -16.86 15.94
N SER A 31 42.64 -16.12 17.06
CA SER A 31 41.47 -15.89 17.88
C SER A 31 40.45 -15.16 17.01
N THR A 32 39.49 -15.91 16.48
CA THR A 32 38.26 -15.35 15.92
C THR A 32 37.46 -14.79 17.09
N ARG A 33 37.89 -13.64 17.61
CA ARG A 33 37.11 -12.85 18.54
C ARG A 33 35.87 -12.39 17.77
N LYS A 34 34.82 -13.22 17.77
CA LYS A 34 33.50 -12.85 17.27
C LYS A 34 33.14 -11.59 18.04
N ARG A 35 33.17 -10.44 17.37
CA ARG A 35 32.63 -9.20 17.90
C ARG A 35 31.16 -9.49 18.20
N LYS A 36 30.81 -9.65 19.48
CA LYS A 36 29.43 -9.62 19.94
C LYS A 36 28.93 -8.21 19.65
N ARG A 37 28.37 -7.97 18.46
CA ARG A 37 27.53 -6.81 18.24
C ARG A 37 26.29 -7.08 19.07
N ALA A 38 26.17 -6.43 20.22
CA ALA A 38 24.87 -6.24 20.82
C ALA A 38 24.12 -5.34 19.85
N ALA A 39 23.38 -5.93 18.91
CA ALA A 39 22.33 -5.20 18.23
C ALA A 39 21.34 -4.85 19.36
N ASN A 40 21.17 -3.56 19.60
CA ASN A 40 20.14 -3.13 20.51
C ASN A 40 18.81 -3.33 19.79
N ASP A 41 18.21 -4.51 19.94
CA ASP A 41 16.92 -4.85 19.32
C ASP A 41 15.83 -3.84 19.70
N ASN A 42 15.98 -3.14 20.83
CA ASN A 42 15.11 -2.04 21.24
C ASN A 42 15.29 -0.79 20.37
N ASP A 43 16.51 -0.44 19.93
CA ASP A 43 16.71 0.70 18.99
C ASP A 43 16.07 0.41 17.63
N LEU A 44 16.17 -0.85 17.17
CA LEU A 44 15.52 -1.27 15.93
C LEU A 44 13.99 -1.24 16.06
N ALA A 45 13.45 -1.72 17.18
CA ALA A 45 12.02 -1.67 17.46
C ALA A 45 11.49 -0.24 17.57
N MET A 46 12.26 0.68 18.20
CA MET A 46 11.92 2.09 18.28
C MET A 46 11.93 2.77 16.90
N ALA A 47 12.97 2.53 16.09
CA ALA A 47 13.04 3.07 14.74
C ALA A 47 11.90 2.56 13.84
N PHE A 48 11.52 1.29 13.97
CA PHE A 48 10.40 0.73 13.24
C PHE A 48 9.06 1.32 13.68
N LYS A 49 8.86 1.51 14.99
CA LYS A 49 7.67 2.17 15.53
C LYS A 49 7.56 3.61 15.03
N GLU A 50 8.65 4.36 15.04
CA GLU A 50 8.70 5.74 14.56
C GLU A 50 8.36 5.82 13.08
N MET A 51 8.92 4.91 12.26
CA MET A 51 8.61 4.83 10.83
C MET A 51 7.12 4.52 10.58
N ILE A 52 6.52 3.62 11.36
CA ILE A 52 5.08 3.34 11.26
C ILE A 52 4.28 4.58 11.66
N SER A 53 4.60 5.21 12.79
CA SER A 53 3.90 6.42 13.25
C SER A 53 3.94 7.53 12.21
N GLU A 54 5.12 7.81 11.65
CA GLU A 54 5.27 8.83 10.60
C GLU A 54 4.49 8.45 9.31
N SER A 55 4.44 7.17 8.95
CA SER A 55 3.67 6.70 7.80
C SER A 55 2.15 6.85 8.02
N VAL A 56 1.66 6.57 9.24
CA VAL A 56 0.25 6.71 9.61
C VAL A 56 -0.15 8.18 9.68
N ASP A 57 0.70 9.05 10.22
CA ASP A 57 0.44 10.49 10.27
C ASP A 57 0.39 11.11 8.87
N LYS A 58 1.34 10.76 8.00
CA LYS A 58 1.32 11.20 6.60
C LYS A 58 0.08 10.68 5.86
N LEU A 59 -0.27 9.42 6.06
CA LEU A 59 -1.47 8.83 5.46
C LEU A 59 -2.74 9.51 5.98
N GLY A 60 -2.81 9.83 7.27
CA GLY A 60 -3.89 10.60 7.88
C GLY A 60 -4.04 11.99 7.27
N GLY A 61 -2.92 12.70 7.05
CA GLY A 61 -2.90 13.99 6.36
C GLY A 61 -3.37 13.90 4.90
N VAL A 62 -2.93 12.87 4.16
CA VAL A 62 -3.37 12.63 2.77
C VAL A 62 -4.86 12.28 2.71
N LEU A 63 -5.34 11.41 3.60
CA LEU A 63 -6.76 11.04 3.68
C LEU A 63 -7.63 12.24 4.04
N GLN A 64 -7.20 13.07 4.99
CA GLN A 64 -7.92 14.29 5.35
C GLN A 64 -7.92 15.31 4.22
N ALA A 65 -6.81 15.47 3.50
CA ALA A 65 -6.73 16.34 2.33
C ALA A 65 -7.59 15.84 1.14
N THR A 66 -7.79 14.53 1.01
CA THR A 66 -8.50 13.93 -0.13
C THR A 66 -9.98 13.67 0.13
N PHE A 67 -10.37 13.42 1.38
CA PHE A 67 -11.75 13.06 1.74
C PHE A 67 -12.43 14.04 2.70
N GLY A 68 -11.69 14.96 3.34
CA GLY A 68 -12.28 15.97 4.23
C GLY A 68 -12.98 15.41 5.47
N ASN A 69 -13.26 16.28 6.44
CA ASN A 69 -13.97 15.91 7.67
C ASN A 69 -15.48 15.86 7.41
N GLY A 70 -15.97 14.74 6.88
CA GLY A 70 -17.40 14.45 6.77
C GLY A 70 -18.18 15.35 5.80
N PRO A 71 -19.53 15.29 5.85
CA PRO A 71 -20.42 16.08 4.99
C PRO A 71 -20.03 17.56 4.98
N GLN A 72 -19.55 18.07 3.85
CA GLN A 72 -19.17 19.48 3.79
C GLN A 72 -20.39 20.38 4.09
N PRO A 73 -20.31 21.27 5.10
CA PRO A 73 -21.41 22.19 5.44
C PRO A 73 -21.85 23.03 4.24
N LYS A 74 -20.92 23.24 3.30
CA LYS A 74 -21.14 23.94 2.04
C LYS A 74 -22.22 23.26 1.19
N ILE A 75 -22.21 21.93 1.06
CA ILE A 75 -23.17 21.17 0.24
C ILE A 75 -24.58 21.27 0.86
N ALA A 76 -24.69 21.05 2.17
CA ALA A 76 -25.95 21.17 2.89
C ALA A 76 -26.56 22.59 2.78
N SER A 77 -25.72 23.63 2.71
CA SER A 77 -26.17 25.01 2.51
C SER A 77 -26.52 25.36 1.05
N GLU A 78 -26.09 24.56 0.08
CA GLU A 78 -26.32 24.78 -1.35
C GLU A 78 -27.60 24.10 -1.84
N LEU A 79 -27.96 22.92 -1.32
CA LEU A 79 -29.18 22.20 -1.71
C LEU A 79 -30.46 23.04 -1.57
N PRO A 80 -30.69 23.80 -0.48
CA PRO A 80 -31.88 24.64 -0.34
C PRO A 80 -32.00 25.73 -1.41
N LYS A 81 -30.88 26.16 -2.00
CA LYS A 81 -30.85 27.24 -3.01
C LYS A 81 -31.31 26.76 -4.39
N MET A 82 -31.48 25.45 -4.59
CA MET A 82 -31.77 24.85 -5.89
C MET A 82 -33.27 24.63 -6.15
N ASN A 83 -34.14 25.07 -5.22
CA ASN A 83 -35.59 24.87 -5.26
C ASN A 83 -35.99 23.39 -5.37
N LEU A 84 -35.27 22.52 -4.66
CA LEU A 84 -35.61 21.10 -4.50
C LEU A 84 -36.53 20.91 -3.29
N SER A 85 -37.43 19.93 -3.33
CA SER A 85 -38.20 19.51 -2.16
C SER A 85 -37.26 19.01 -1.05
N THR A 86 -37.64 19.15 0.22
CA THR A 86 -36.86 18.65 1.36
C THR A 86 -36.50 17.17 1.21
N ASP A 87 -37.44 16.34 0.72
CA ASP A 87 -37.19 14.92 0.47
C ASP A 87 -36.13 14.70 -0.61
N ASP A 88 -36.18 15.49 -1.68
CA ASP A 88 -35.22 15.41 -2.77
C ASP A 88 -33.85 15.96 -2.35
N GLN A 89 -33.80 16.95 -1.45
CA GLN A 89 -32.55 17.41 -0.84
C GLN A 89 -31.90 16.28 -0.02
N ILE A 90 -32.67 15.56 0.81
CA ILE A 90 -32.15 14.43 1.61
C ILE A 90 -31.67 13.30 0.71
N LYS A 91 -32.44 12.93 -0.32
CA LYS A 91 -32.04 11.90 -1.31
C LYS A 91 -30.78 12.31 -2.06
N ALA A 92 -30.70 13.54 -2.54
CA ALA A 92 -29.54 14.08 -3.22
C ALA A 92 -28.30 14.01 -2.32
N LEU A 93 -28.44 14.41 -1.06
CA LEU A 93 -27.36 14.35 -0.07
C LEU A 93 -26.84 12.92 0.12
N ASN A 94 -27.74 11.95 0.27
CA ASN A 94 -27.37 10.54 0.39
C ASN A 94 -26.62 10.04 -0.85
N ILE A 95 -27.09 10.36 -2.06
CA ILE A 95 -26.45 9.93 -3.32
C ILE A 95 -25.07 10.60 -3.51
N LEU A 96 -24.92 11.86 -3.09
CA LEU A 96 -23.64 12.57 -3.13
C LEU A 96 -22.61 11.91 -2.21
N PHE A 97 -23.01 11.51 -1.01
CA PHE A 97 -22.11 10.90 -0.02
C PHE A 97 -21.90 9.39 -0.20
N GLU A 98 -22.81 8.71 -0.88
CA GLU A 98 -22.64 7.29 -1.23
C GLU A 98 -21.42 7.08 -2.14
N LYS A 99 -21.10 8.06 -3.00
CA LYS A 99 -19.95 8.00 -3.92
C LYS A 99 -19.12 9.29 -3.82
N PRO A 100 -17.87 9.23 -3.33
CA PRO A 100 -17.00 10.41 -3.23
C PRO A 100 -16.79 11.16 -4.56
N GLN A 101 -16.92 10.47 -5.70
CA GLN A 101 -16.84 11.11 -7.01
C GLN A 101 -18.02 12.05 -7.29
N ASN A 102 -19.22 11.72 -6.80
CA ASN A 102 -20.41 12.56 -6.96
C ASN A 102 -20.25 13.86 -6.18
N GLU A 103 -19.77 13.78 -4.94
CA GLU A 103 -19.43 14.95 -4.13
C GLU A 103 -18.42 15.86 -4.83
N ARG A 104 -17.30 15.29 -5.29
CA ARG A 104 -16.25 16.04 -5.99
C ARG A 104 -16.80 16.72 -7.25
N THR A 105 -17.58 16.01 -8.04
CA THR A 105 -18.21 16.56 -9.26
C THR A 105 -19.18 17.67 -8.90
N PHE A 106 -20.04 17.48 -7.89
CA PHE A 106 -20.96 18.51 -7.45
C PHE A 106 -20.25 19.80 -7.02
N LEU A 107 -19.14 19.69 -6.29
CA LEU A 107 -18.37 20.83 -5.81
C LEU A 107 -17.70 21.65 -6.93
N THR A 108 -17.42 21.05 -8.10
CA THR A 108 -16.79 21.73 -9.24
C THR A 108 -17.78 22.42 -10.17
N LEU A 109 -19.06 22.10 -10.08
CA LEU A 109 -20.10 22.64 -10.94
C LEU A 109 -20.58 24.03 -10.48
N ASP A 110 -21.17 24.79 -11.41
CA ASP A 110 -21.84 26.05 -11.12
C ASP A 110 -23.30 25.83 -10.66
N GLY A 111 -23.98 26.89 -10.19
CA GLY A 111 -25.32 26.77 -9.63
C GLY A 111 -26.35 26.06 -10.53
N PRO A 112 -26.50 26.47 -11.80
CA PRO A 112 -27.39 25.80 -12.75
C PRO A 112 -27.01 24.34 -13.01
N MET A 113 -25.72 24.05 -13.29
CA MET A 113 -25.28 22.67 -13.57
C MET A 113 -25.40 21.77 -12.35
N LYS A 114 -25.19 22.30 -11.14
CA LYS A 114 -25.40 21.55 -9.88
C LYS A 114 -26.83 21.04 -9.78
N LYS A 115 -27.81 21.88 -10.11
CA LYS A 115 -29.22 21.49 -10.07
C LYS A 115 -29.50 20.38 -11.08
N ASP A 116 -29.07 20.55 -12.32
CA ASP A 116 -29.31 19.54 -13.36
C ASP A 116 -28.60 18.22 -13.06
N PHE A 117 -27.38 18.28 -12.53
CA PHE A 117 -26.64 17.11 -12.06
C PHE A 117 -27.39 16.36 -10.96
N LEU A 118 -27.95 17.07 -9.98
CA LEU A 118 -28.77 16.43 -8.93
C LEU A 118 -30.07 15.84 -9.48
N LEU A 119 -30.75 16.52 -10.40
CA LEU A 119 -31.94 15.99 -11.04
C LEU A 119 -31.62 14.73 -11.87
N MET A 120 -30.46 14.69 -12.52
CA MET A 120 -29.95 13.48 -13.19
C MET A 120 -29.72 12.34 -12.20
N LEU A 121 -29.04 12.60 -11.08
CA LEU A 121 -28.80 11.61 -10.03
C LEU A 121 -30.11 11.08 -9.40
N LEU A 122 -31.10 11.94 -9.23
CA LEU A 122 -32.43 11.60 -8.71
C LEU A 122 -33.32 10.91 -9.75
N GLY A 123 -32.88 10.77 -11.00
CA GLY A 123 -33.69 10.23 -12.09
C GLY A 123 -34.85 11.13 -12.53
N GLN A 124 -34.82 12.41 -12.14
CA GLN A 124 -35.82 13.44 -12.49
C GLN A 124 -35.39 14.33 -13.66
N SER A 125 -34.23 14.08 -14.27
CA SER A 125 -33.78 14.81 -15.46
C SER A 125 -34.82 14.67 -16.57
N LYS A 126 -35.22 15.80 -17.16
CA LYS A 126 -36.06 15.80 -18.35
C LYS A 126 -35.28 15.13 -19.49
N ARG A 127 -35.84 14.06 -20.05
CA ARG A 127 -35.36 13.52 -21.33
C ARG A 127 -35.93 14.41 -22.42
N ASN A 128 -35.06 15.04 -23.19
CA ASN A 128 -35.44 15.71 -24.44
C ASN A 128 -35.87 14.68 -25.48
#